data_AF-A0AAV9G8N0-F1
#
_entry.id   AF-A0AAV9G8N0-F1
#
_cell.length_a   1.000
_cell.length_b   1.000
_cell.length_c   1.000
_cell.angle_alpha   90.00
_cell.angle_beta   90.00
_cell.angle_gamma   90.00
#
_symmetry.space_group_name_H-M   'P 1'
#
loop_
_entity.id
_entity.type
_entity.pdbx_description
1 polymer ?
#
loop_
_entity_poly.entity_id
_entity_poly.type
_entity_poly.pdbx_seq_one_letter_code
_entity_poly.pdbx_strand_id
1 'polypeptide(L)'
;MYAEGGDSVRFRHYTGSNRVWNSWVDIGGEFKGDPVLVPVNETYFTFFGIHVDGDIVTFNWTNATGVGYRPALASLGGNFTSMPSAIVSNTNPLRLDVVALGMGGNYEHKTFRDGRWSAGWEDLGVSGSSAPLLYQYETKADAGRGESQNMTVMAAIGEDNQLRYASWETSTTLAWRDLLGTWTNAGGNLTTKSMCD
;
A
#
# COMPACT_ATOMS: atom_id res chain seq x y z
N MET A 1 -13.67 -2.56 -5.85
CA MET A 1 -13.79 -3.81 -5.06
C MET A 1 -14.36 -3.43 -3.71
N TYR A 2 -15.01 -4.36 -3.01
CA TYR A 2 -15.69 -4.07 -1.76
C TYR A 2 -15.45 -5.24 -0.81
N ALA A 3 -14.90 -4.95 0.36
CA ALA A 3 -14.92 -5.88 1.47
C ALA A 3 -16.11 -5.45 2.34
N GLU A 4 -17.06 -6.35 2.56
CA GLU A 4 -18.10 -6.14 3.58
C GLU A 4 -17.68 -6.89 4.84
N GLY A 5 -18.05 -6.35 6.00
CA GLY A 5 -17.62 -6.80 7.32
C GLY A 5 -17.65 -8.32 7.50
N GLY A 6 -16.62 -8.83 8.16
CA GLY A 6 -16.56 -10.17 8.74
C GLY A 6 -16.28 -11.32 7.78
N ASP A 7 -16.93 -11.37 6.61
CA ASP A 7 -17.21 -12.69 6.03
C ASP A 7 -16.46 -13.03 4.71
N SER A 8 -16.11 -12.06 3.86
CA SER A 8 -15.32 -12.30 2.63
C SER A 8 -14.92 -11.02 1.89
N VAL A 9 -13.76 -11.02 1.20
CA VAL A 9 -13.50 -10.02 0.14
C VAL A 9 -14.26 -10.40 -1.13
N ARG A 10 -14.92 -9.39 -1.73
CA ARG A 10 -15.61 -9.54 -3.01
C ARG A 10 -15.13 -8.49 -4.00
N PHE A 11 -15.07 -8.89 -5.27
CA PHE A 11 -14.78 -7.95 -6.35
C PHE A 11 -15.78 -8.06 -7.47
N ARG A 12 -15.93 -6.94 -8.18
CA ARG A 12 -16.57 -6.85 -9.48
C ARG A 12 -15.88 -5.75 -10.26
N HIS A 13 -15.94 -5.84 -11.57
CA HIS A 13 -15.38 -4.83 -12.47
C HIS A 13 -16.42 -4.39 -13.50
N TYR A 14 -16.22 -3.19 -13.99
CA TYR A 14 -17.04 -2.61 -15.06
C TYR A 14 -16.46 -3.01 -16.41
N THR A 15 -17.32 -3.42 -17.34
CA THR A 15 -16.91 -3.80 -18.69
C THR A 15 -17.28 -2.68 -19.66
N GLY A 16 -16.28 -2.14 -20.37
CA GLY A 16 -16.48 -1.06 -21.33
C GLY A 16 -17.29 -1.48 -22.57
N SER A 17 -17.13 -2.74 -23.02
CA SER A 17 -17.79 -3.28 -24.22
C SER A 17 -19.31 -3.31 -24.09
N ASN A 18 -19.82 -3.68 -22.92
CA ASN A 18 -21.26 -3.84 -22.67
C ASN A 18 -21.82 -2.77 -21.70
N ARG A 19 -20.96 -1.85 -21.21
CA ARG A 19 -21.31 -0.78 -20.25
C ARG A 19 -22.04 -1.30 -18.99
N VAL A 20 -21.65 -2.48 -18.52
CA VAL A 20 -22.27 -3.14 -17.37
C VAL A 20 -21.23 -3.58 -16.36
N TRP A 21 -21.67 -3.63 -15.11
CA TRP A 21 -20.94 -4.33 -14.05
C TRP A 21 -21.17 -5.83 -14.17
N ASN A 22 -20.09 -6.59 -14.02
CA ASN A 22 -20.22 -8.03 -13.86
C ASN A 22 -20.78 -8.40 -12.48
N SER A 23 -21.25 -9.63 -12.36
CA SER A 23 -21.65 -10.21 -11.07
C SER A 23 -20.50 -10.15 -10.06
N TRP A 24 -20.85 -10.03 -8.78
CA TRP A 24 -19.89 -10.13 -7.70
C TRP A 24 -19.19 -11.49 -7.72
N VAL A 25 -17.88 -11.47 -7.55
CA VAL A 25 -17.02 -12.64 -7.36
C VAL A 25 -16.50 -12.62 -5.94
N ASP A 26 -16.82 -13.69 -5.22
CA ASP A 26 -16.32 -13.96 -3.87
C ASP A 26 -14.95 -14.64 -3.95
N ILE A 27 -13.94 -14.07 -3.28
CA ILE A 27 -12.57 -14.60 -3.25
C ILE A 27 -12.16 -15.14 -1.87
N GLY A 28 -13.12 -15.23 -0.94
CA GLY A 28 -12.92 -15.73 0.42
C GLY A 28 -12.06 -14.84 1.32
N GLY A 29 -11.74 -15.36 2.50
CA GLY A 29 -10.88 -14.76 3.52
C GLY A 29 -11.61 -13.80 4.46
N GLU A 30 -11.19 -13.72 5.72
CA GLU A 30 -11.74 -12.80 6.70
C GLU A 30 -10.78 -11.62 6.91
N PHE A 31 -11.29 -10.39 6.90
CA PHE A 31 -10.44 -9.20 6.85
C PHE A 31 -10.81 -8.15 7.89
N LYS A 32 -9.79 -7.40 8.30
CA LYS A 32 -9.92 -6.20 9.12
C LYS A 32 -9.89 -4.97 8.22
N GLY A 33 -10.77 -4.02 8.51
CA GLY A 33 -10.77 -2.69 7.89
C GLY A 33 -11.01 -2.68 6.38
N ASP A 34 -10.58 -1.59 5.74
CA ASP A 34 -10.84 -1.34 4.33
C ASP A 34 -9.76 -1.96 3.42
N PRO A 35 -10.17 -2.45 2.23
CA PRO A 35 -9.22 -2.97 1.24
C PRO A 35 -8.42 -1.87 0.57
N VAL A 36 -7.17 -2.16 0.19
CA VAL A 36 -6.31 -1.29 -0.60
C VAL A 36 -6.19 -1.83 -2.02
N LEU A 37 -6.40 -0.97 -3.01
CA LEU A 37 -6.30 -1.31 -4.42
C LEU A 37 -5.32 -0.38 -5.12
N VAL A 38 -4.29 -0.96 -5.73
CA VAL A 38 -3.26 -0.21 -6.46
C VAL A 38 -3.37 -0.50 -7.95
N PRO A 39 -3.62 0.52 -8.80
CA PRO A 39 -3.56 0.36 -10.25
C PRO A 39 -2.08 0.24 -10.67
N VAL A 40 -1.72 -0.91 -11.24
CA VAL A 40 -0.38 -1.11 -11.80
C VAL A 40 -0.30 -0.59 -13.23
N ASN A 41 -1.37 -0.79 -13.99
CA ASN A 41 -1.65 -0.14 -15.27
C ASN A 41 -3.17 -0.16 -15.52
N GLU A 42 -3.60 0.30 -16.70
CA GLU A 42 -5.02 0.39 -17.07
C GLU A 42 -5.81 -0.92 -16.96
N THR A 43 -5.12 -2.06 -17.02
CA THR A 43 -5.73 -3.39 -17.12
C THR A 43 -5.27 -4.35 -16.04
N TYR A 44 -4.44 -3.90 -15.09
CA TYR A 44 -3.83 -4.72 -14.05
C TYR A 44 -3.80 -3.97 -12.73
N PHE A 45 -4.33 -4.62 -11.69
CA PHE A 45 -4.47 -4.06 -10.36
C PHE A 45 -3.99 -5.07 -9.32
N THR A 46 -3.38 -4.56 -8.26
CA THR A 46 -2.95 -5.37 -7.11
C THR A 46 -3.74 -4.96 -5.87
N PHE A 47 -4.27 -5.95 -5.18
CA PHE A 47 -4.99 -5.81 -3.91
C PHE A 47 -4.06 -6.01 -2.72
N PHE A 48 -4.34 -5.30 -1.63
CA PHE A 48 -3.83 -5.61 -0.30
C PHE A 48 -4.94 -5.50 0.74
N GLY A 49 -4.91 -6.37 1.74
CA GLY A 49 -5.80 -6.31 2.89
C GLY A 49 -5.15 -6.94 4.11
N ILE A 50 -5.66 -6.61 5.30
CA ILE A 50 -5.24 -7.24 6.56
C ILE A 50 -6.17 -8.40 6.85
N HIS A 51 -5.63 -9.62 6.89
CA HIS A 51 -6.38 -10.79 7.33
C HIS A 51 -6.68 -10.70 8.83
N VAL A 52 -7.69 -11.42 9.34
CA VAL A 52 -8.03 -11.44 10.77
C VAL A 52 -6.88 -11.91 11.67
N ASP A 53 -5.96 -12.72 11.13
CA ASP A 53 -4.73 -13.15 11.82
C ASP A 53 -3.64 -12.06 11.89
N GLY A 54 -3.82 -10.95 11.17
CA GLY A 54 -2.94 -9.78 11.20
C GLY A 54 -1.90 -9.72 10.08
N ASP A 55 -1.78 -10.76 9.24
CA ASP A 55 -0.91 -10.71 8.07
C ASP A 55 -1.53 -9.90 6.93
N ILE A 56 -0.66 -9.30 6.10
CA ILE A 56 -1.12 -8.71 4.84
C ILE A 56 -1.27 -9.82 3.81
N VAL A 57 -2.41 -9.87 3.14
CA VAL A 57 -2.64 -10.75 2.00
C VAL A 57 -2.84 -9.94 0.72
N THR A 58 -2.49 -10.54 -0.41
CA THR A 58 -2.55 -9.90 -1.73
C THR A 58 -3.14 -10.82 -2.78
N PHE A 59 -3.67 -10.23 -3.85
CA PHE A 59 -3.90 -10.90 -5.11
C PHE A 59 -3.83 -9.90 -6.26
N ASN A 60 -3.72 -10.41 -7.48
CA ASN A 60 -3.70 -9.60 -8.68
C ASN A 60 -4.94 -9.84 -9.53
N TRP A 61 -5.45 -8.78 -10.15
CA TRP A 61 -6.56 -8.85 -11.08
C TRP A 61 -6.17 -8.21 -12.42
N THR A 62 -6.54 -8.84 -13.54
CA THR A 62 -6.45 -8.24 -14.87
C THR A 62 -7.73 -8.42 -15.68
N ASN A 63 -8.02 -7.49 -16.59
CA ASN A 63 -9.12 -7.65 -17.52
C ASN A 63 -8.91 -8.80 -18.54
N ALA A 64 -7.69 -9.32 -18.66
CA ALA A 64 -7.36 -10.43 -19.55
C ALA A 64 -7.82 -11.80 -19.04
N THR A 65 -8.24 -11.91 -17.77
CA THR A 65 -8.53 -13.21 -17.14
C THR A 65 -9.83 -13.87 -17.58
N GLY A 66 -10.65 -13.19 -18.40
CA GLY A 66 -11.94 -13.71 -18.88
C GLY A 66 -13.02 -13.82 -17.78
N VAL A 67 -14.19 -14.35 -18.17
CA VAL A 67 -15.33 -14.56 -17.27
C VAL A 67 -15.08 -15.79 -16.39
N GLY A 68 -15.29 -15.65 -15.08
CA GLY A 68 -15.15 -16.76 -14.12
C GLY A 68 -13.78 -16.89 -13.44
N TYR A 69 -12.83 -16.00 -13.75
CA TYR A 69 -11.57 -15.94 -13.03
C TYR A 69 -11.77 -15.65 -11.53
N ARG A 70 -11.14 -16.48 -10.70
CA ARG A 70 -11.08 -16.32 -9.25
C ARG A 70 -9.61 -16.26 -8.84
N PRO A 71 -9.07 -15.07 -8.50
CA PRO A 71 -7.72 -14.98 -8.00
C PRO A 71 -7.62 -15.69 -6.64
N ALA A 72 -6.46 -16.27 -6.36
CA ALA A 72 -6.15 -16.83 -5.05
C ALA A 72 -5.47 -15.78 -4.19
N LEU A 73 -5.88 -15.69 -2.92
CA LEU A 73 -5.19 -14.88 -1.92
C LEU A 73 -3.83 -15.50 -1.61
N ALA A 74 -2.80 -14.65 -1.54
CA ALA A 74 -1.47 -15.01 -1.13
C ALA A 74 -1.08 -14.19 0.10
N SER A 75 -0.70 -14.86 1.19
CA SER A 75 -0.14 -14.18 2.36
C SER A 75 1.25 -13.62 2.06
N LEU A 76 1.48 -12.39 2.48
CA LEU A 76 2.79 -11.75 2.52
C LEU A 76 3.44 -11.90 3.90
N GLY A 77 2.78 -12.58 4.85
CA GLY A 77 3.19 -12.72 6.24
C GLY A 77 3.15 -11.40 7.00
N GLY A 78 3.84 -11.37 8.15
CA GLY A 78 3.88 -10.22 9.06
C GLY A 78 2.70 -10.20 10.04
N ASN A 79 2.66 -9.19 10.90
CA ASN A 79 1.59 -9.01 11.89
C ASN A 79 1.37 -7.50 12.14
N PHE A 80 0.28 -6.98 11.60
CA PHE A 80 0.04 -5.54 11.43
C PHE A 80 -1.18 -5.05 12.18
N THR A 81 -1.10 -3.81 12.66
CA THR A 81 -2.17 -3.13 13.41
C THR A 81 -2.81 -2.00 12.62
N SER A 82 -2.29 -1.67 11.44
CA SER A 82 -2.87 -0.68 10.53
C SER A 82 -3.23 -1.28 9.17
N MET A 83 -4.08 -0.58 8.43
CA MET A 83 -4.19 -0.83 6.99
C MET A 83 -2.84 -0.56 6.31
N PRO A 84 -2.51 -1.30 5.23
CA PRO A 84 -1.31 -1.02 4.46
C PRO A 84 -1.48 0.26 3.64
N SER A 85 -0.36 0.84 3.23
CA SER A 85 -0.30 1.80 2.14
C SER A 85 0.66 1.26 1.09
N ALA A 86 0.29 1.38 -0.18
CA ALA A 86 1.02 0.74 -1.27
C ALA A 86 1.06 1.63 -2.52
N ILE A 87 2.19 1.60 -3.22
CA ILE A 87 2.44 2.37 -4.45
C ILE A 87 3.15 1.53 -5.51
N VAL A 88 3.04 1.95 -6.77
CA VAL A 88 3.85 1.45 -7.88
C VAL A 88 5.03 2.38 -8.04
N SER A 89 6.20 1.98 -7.52
CA SER A 89 7.41 2.78 -7.62
C SER A 89 8.07 2.69 -9.00
N ASN A 90 7.75 1.66 -9.78
CA ASN A 90 8.17 1.53 -11.17
C ASN A 90 7.24 0.58 -11.93
N THR A 91 7.00 0.83 -13.21
CA THR A 91 6.19 -0.06 -14.06
C THR A 91 7.04 -0.95 -14.96
N ASN A 92 8.32 -0.61 -15.19
CA ASN A 92 9.21 -1.39 -16.04
C ASN A 92 10.68 -1.33 -15.58
N PRO A 93 11.21 -2.38 -14.91
CA PRO A 93 10.48 -3.53 -14.39
C PRO A 93 9.50 -3.14 -13.26
N LEU A 94 8.39 -3.88 -13.13
CA LEU A 94 7.39 -3.61 -12.09
C LEU A 94 8.03 -3.66 -10.69
N ARG A 95 7.88 -2.57 -9.95
CA ARG A 95 8.16 -2.46 -8.53
C ARG A 95 6.92 -1.96 -7.79
N LEU A 96 6.44 -2.76 -6.83
CA LEU A 96 5.42 -2.36 -5.87
C LEU A 96 6.07 -2.27 -4.50
N ASP A 97 5.80 -1.20 -3.75
CA ASP A 97 6.23 -1.07 -2.36
C ASP A 97 5.00 -0.95 -1.46
N VAL A 98 5.01 -1.69 -0.36
CA VAL A 98 3.92 -1.77 0.63
C VAL A 98 4.48 -1.47 2.01
N VAL A 99 3.83 -0.60 2.77
CA VAL A 99 4.21 -0.25 4.13
C VAL A 99 3.01 -0.37 5.06
N ALA A 100 3.23 -0.89 6.26
CA ALA A 100 2.20 -0.96 7.31
C ALA A 100 2.82 -0.80 8.70
N LEU A 101 2.00 -0.46 9.69
CA LEU A 101 2.39 -0.41 11.10
C LEU A 101 2.33 -1.81 11.69
N GLY A 102 3.48 -2.35 12.11
CA GLY A 102 3.59 -3.64 12.75
C GLY A 102 3.06 -3.62 14.19
N MET A 103 2.74 -4.80 14.73
CA MET A 103 2.30 -4.96 16.12
C MET A 103 3.33 -4.43 17.14
N GLY A 104 4.61 -4.40 16.78
CA GLY A 104 5.68 -3.81 17.61
C GLY A 104 5.73 -2.27 17.61
N GLY A 105 4.84 -1.58 16.88
CA GLY A 105 4.81 -0.12 16.80
C GLY A 105 5.73 0.48 15.72
N ASN A 106 6.54 -0.34 15.06
CA ASN A 106 7.41 0.09 13.95
C ASN A 106 6.70 -0.03 12.60
N TYR A 107 7.04 0.87 11.67
CA TYR A 107 6.64 0.71 10.28
C TYR A 107 7.53 -0.32 9.61
N GLU A 108 6.91 -1.24 8.88
CA GLU A 108 7.61 -2.28 8.11
C GLU A 108 7.25 -2.18 6.64
N HIS A 109 8.20 -2.53 5.79
CA HIS A 109 8.12 -2.41 4.34
C HIS A 109 8.32 -3.77 3.64
N LYS A 110 7.59 -4.01 2.55
CA LYS A 110 7.81 -5.14 1.65
C LYS A 110 7.73 -4.68 0.21
N THR A 111 8.59 -5.23 -0.63
CA THR A 111 8.67 -4.85 -2.04
C THR A 111 8.45 -6.06 -2.96
N PHE A 112 7.73 -5.86 -4.05
CA PHE A 112 7.68 -6.79 -5.18
C PHE A 112 8.59 -6.26 -6.27
N ARG A 113 9.55 -7.08 -6.70
CA ARG A 113 10.45 -6.78 -7.82
C ARG A 113 10.96 -8.07 -8.44
N ASP A 114 11.35 -8.02 -9.71
CA ASP A 114 11.92 -9.17 -10.43
C ASP A 114 11.01 -10.42 -10.35
N GLY A 115 9.69 -10.20 -10.39
CA GLY A 115 8.68 -11.26 -10.34
C GLY A 115 8.44 -11.89 -8.97
N ARG A 116 8.98 -11.34 -7.87
CA ARG A 116 8.80 -11.88 -6.52
C ARG A 116 8.72 -10.82 -5.44
N TRP A 117 8.04 -11.15 -4.34
CA TRP A 117 8.12 -10.40 -3.10
C TRP A 117 9.46 -10.61 -2.41
N SER A 118 9.94 -9.61 -1.66
CA SER A 118 11.06 -9.77 -0.74
C SER A 118 10.75 -10.87 0.29
N ALA A 119 11.78 -11.61 0.71
CA ALA A 119 11.62 -12.77 1.58
C ALA A 119 11.00 -12.41 2.95
N GLY A 120 11.33 -11.24 3.49
CA GLY A 120 10.82 -10.72 4.75
C GLY A 120 10.30 -9.30 4.61
N TRP A 121 9.66 -8.85 5.69
CA TRP A 121 9.37 -7.43 5.94
C TRP A 121 10.64 -6.75 6.46
N GLU A 122 10.92 -5.56 5.94
CA GLU A 122 12.03 -4.69 6.31
C GLU A 122 11.53 -3.71 7.38
N ASP A 123 12.12 -3.74 8.59
CA ASP A 123 11.88 -2.70 9.59
C ASP A 123 12.51 -1.37 9.12
N LEU A 124 11.69 -0.33 9.05
CA LEU A 124 12.09 1.00 8.60
C LEU A 124 12.80 1.82 9.69
N GLY A 125 12.87 1.32 10.93
CA GLY A 125 13.55 1.97 12.05
C GLY A 125 12.79 3.17 12.62
N VAL A 126 11.51 3.31 12.29
CA VAL A 126 10.64 4.41 12.73
C VAL A 126 9.33 3.86 13.27
N SER A 127 8.90 4.41 14.41
CA SER A 127 7.66 4.03 15.09
C SER A 127 6.57 5.08 14.89
N GLY A 128 5.31 4.66 15.02
CA GLY A 128 4.16 5.55 14.88
C GLY A 128 2.86 4.98 15.45
N SER A 129 1.79 5.75 15.32
CA SER A 129 0.47 5.46 15.91
C SER A 129 -0.68 5.44 14.90
N SER A 130 -0.39 5.64 13.60
CA SER A 130 -1.37 5.59 12.51
C SER A 130 -0.95 4.66 11.39
N ALA A 131 -1.90 4.31 10.51
CA ALA A 131 -1.55 3.80 9.19
C ALA A 131 -0.60 4.79 8.46
N PRO A 132 0.38 4.29 7.69
CA PRO A 132 1.20 5.16 6.87
C PRO A 132 0.39 5.67 5.67
N LEU A 133 0.77 6.85 5.17
CA LEU A 133 0.30 7.37 3.89
C LEU A 133 1.48 7.45 2.93
N LEU A 134 1.41 6.67 1.85
CA LEU A 134 2.32 6.81 0.72
C LEU A 134 1.69 7.65 -0.38
N TYR A 135 2.48 8.55 -0.96
CA TYR A 135 2.10 9.31 -2.14
C TYR A 135 3.34 9.65 -2.96
N GLN A 136 3.15 9.85 -4.27
CA GLN A 136 4.23 10.21 -5.18
C GLN A 136 3.93 11.52 -5.89
N TYR A 137 4.96 12.32 -6.14
CA TYR A 137 4.85 13.56 -6.89
C TYR A 137 6.08 13.83 -7.74
N GLU A 138 5.91 14.57 -8.82
CA GLU A 138 7.01 15.07 -9.64
C GLU A 138 7.44 16.45 -9.14
N THR A 139 8.75 16.64 -8.95
CA THR A 139 9.31 17.99 -8.81
C THR A 139 9.35 18.67 -10.18
N LYS A 140 9.30 20.00 -10.19
CA LYS A 140 9.62 20.76 -11.39
C LYS A 140 11.12 20.90 -11.49
N ALA A 141 11.64 20.77 -12.71
CA ALA A 141 13.01 21.17 -13.00
C ALA A 141 13.24 22.63 -12.57
N ASP A 142 14.31 22.85 -11.82
CA ASP A 142 14.76 24.17 -11.42
C ASP A 142 16.30 24.24 -11.46
N ALA A 143 16.85 25.46 -11.52
CA ALA A 143 18.29 25.66 -11.66
C ALA A 143 19.12 25.14 -10.47
N GLY A 144 18.49 24.81 -9.34
CA GLY A 144 19.15 24.28 -8.14
C GLY A 144 19.03 22.76 -7.94
N ARG A 145 18.01 22.12 -8.52
CA ARG A 145 17.73 20.67 -8.41
C ARG A 145 18.03 19.88 -9.67
N GLY A 146 18.16 20.54 -10.82
CA GLY A 146 18.34 19.89 -12.11
C GLY A 146 17.00 19.50 -12.74
N GLU A 147 16.95 18.30 -13.32
CA GLU A 147 15.76 17.78 -14.00
C GLU A 147 14.62 17.47 -13.01
N SER A 148 13.40 17.32 -13.54
CA SER A 148 12.25 16.85 -12.75
C SER A 148 12.53 15.45 -12.18
N GLN A 149 12.19 15.25 -10.91
CA GLN A 149 12.40 14.00 -10.19
C GLN A 149 11.07 13.45 -9.70
N ASN A 150 10.90 12.14 -9.82
CA ASN A 150 9.82 11.43 -9.16
C ASN A 150 10.18 11.24 -7.69
N MET A 151 9.33 11.74 -6.80
CA MET A 151 9.52 11.67 -5.36
C MET A 151 8.49 10.73 -4.76
N THR A 152 8.90 9.99 -3.73
CA THR A 152 8.01 9.25 -2.84
C THR A 152 7.98 9.96 -1.48
N VAL A 153 6.79 10.05 -0.89
CA VAL A 153 6.55 10.53 0.47
C VAL A 153 5.96 9.41 1.28
N MET A 154 6.45 9.27 2.51
CA MET A 154 5.75 8.56 3.57
C MET A 154 5.40 9.55 4.67
N ALA A 155 4.14 9.61 5.04
CA ALA A 155 3.64 10.41 6.15
C ALA A 155 2.90 9.54 7.17
N ALA A 156 2.99 9.90 8.44
CA ALA A 156 2.40 9.15 9.54
C ALA A 156 2.23 10.03 10.78
N ILE A 157 1.33 9.65 11.68
CA ILE A 157 1.27 10.23 13.03
C ILE A 157 2.26 9.45 13.91
N GLY A 158 3.20 10.16 14.52
CA GLY A 158 4.14 9.59 15.49
C GLY A 158 3.45 9.18 16.80
N GLU A 159 4.18 8.48 17.67
CA GLU A 159 3.71 8.17 19.03
C GLU A 159 3.49 9.42 19.89
N ASP A 160 4.11 10.54 19.50
CA ASP A 160 4.00 11.85 20.12
C ASP A 160 2.84 12.71 19.54
N ASN A 161 1.91 12.07 18.81
CA ASN A 161 0.79 12.70 18.12
C ASN A 161 1.20 13.75 17.07
N GLN A 162 2.46 13.79 16.67
CA GLN A 162 2.90 14.74 15.65
C GLN A 162 2.80 14.12 14.26
N LEU A 163 2.36 14.91 13.27
CA LEU A 163 2.51 14.52 11.88
C LEU A 163 4.00 14.52 11.53
N ARG A 164 4.48 13.39 11.02
CA ARG A 164 5.85 13.24 10.55
C ARG A 164 5.83 12.79 9.10
N TYR A 165 6.79 13.25 8.30
CA TYR A 165 6.95 12.77 6.94
C TYR A 165 8.43 12.69 6.53
N ALA A 166 8.72 11.77 5.61
CA ALA A 166 9.99 11.69 4.90
C ALA A 166 9.70 11.69 3.40
N SER A 167 10.60 12.31 2.62
CA SER A 167 10.52 12.34 1.15
C SER A 167 11.86 12.05 0.52
N TRP A 168 11.88 11.22 -0.51
CA TRP A 168 13.09 10.82 -1.22
C TRP A 168 12.80 10.60 -2.70
N GLU A 169 13.86 10.59 -3.52
CA GLU A 169 13.74 10.27 -4.93
C GLU A 169 13.35 8.80 -5.10
N THR A 170 12.28 8.55 -5.84
CA THR A 170 11.76 7.21 -6.11
C THR A 170 12.83 6.39 -6.85
N SER A 171 13.44 5.46 -6.15
CA SER A 171 14.47 4.58 -6.71
C SER A 171 13.91 3.22 -7.08
N THR A 172 14.45 2.61 -8.13
CA THR A 172 14.13 1.23 -8.54
C THR A 172 15.06 0.17 -7.92
N THR A 173 16.14 0.60 -7.25
CA THR A 173 17.22 -0.29 -6.83
C THR A 173 17.53 -0.26 -5.34
N LEU A 174 17.28 0.87 -4.66
CA LEU A 174 17.64 1.04 -3.25
C LEU A 174 16.56 0.48 -2.30
N ALA A 175 17.02 -0.07 -1.17
CA ALA A 175 16.19 -0.50 -0.05
C ALA A 175 15.58 0.73 0.64
N TRP A 176 14.36 0.63 1.16
CA TRP A 176 13.67 1.80 1.72
C TRP A 176 14.36 2.31 2.97
N ARG A 177 14.94 1.45 3.81
CA ARG A 177 15.69 1.91 4.99
C ARG A 177 16.87 2.82 4.62
N ASP A 178 17.51 2.58 3.47
CA ASP A 178 18.64 3.39 3.02
C ASP A 178 18.17 4.69 2.32
N LEU A 179 16.89 4.76 1.94
CA LEU A 179 16.23 5.92 1.34
C LEU A 179 15.51 6.80 2.36
N LEU A 180 15.18 6.24 3.53
CA LEU A 180 14.58 6.97 4.63
C LEU A 180 15.64 7.92 5.21
N GLY A 181 15.61 9.15 4.71
CA GLY A 181 16.38 10.26 5.25
C GLY A 181 15.84 10.72 6.60
N THR A 182 16.05 12.00 6.89
CA THR A 182 15.55 12.61 8.13
C THR A 182 14.04 12.81 8.07
N TRP A 183 13.33 12.24 9.04
CA TRP A 183 11.91 12.53 9.25
C TRP A 183 11.71 13.98 9.67
N THR A 184 10.83 14.68 8.95
CA THR A 184 10.42 16.05 9.27
C THR A 184 9.19 16.01 10.18
N ASN A 185 9.23 16.75 11.28
CA ASN A 185 8.07 16.97 12.15
C ASN A 185 7.27 18.18 11.63
N ALA A 186 6.03 17.95 11.23
CA ALA A 186 5.10 18.96 10.75
C ALA A 186 4.12 19.47 11.83
N GLY A 187 4.18 18.92 13.04
CA GLY A 187 3.34 19.31 14.18
C GLY A 187 1.92 18.70 14.13
N GLY A 188 0.99 19.32 14.87
CA GLY A 188 -0.46 19.11 14.68
C GLY A 188 -1.22 18.46 15.84
N ASN A 189 -0.55 17.76 16.76
CA ASN A 189 -1.18 17.07 17.91
C ASN A 189 -2.46 16.28 17.51
N LEU A 190 -2.28 15.37 16.54
CA LEU A 190 -3.34 14.63 15.87
C LEU A 190 -3.73 13.35 16.62
N THR A 191 -4.93 12.84 16.38
CA THR A 191 -5.39 11.55 16.92
C THR A 191 -6.00 10.68 15.84
N THR A 192 -5.83 9.36 15.99
CA THR A 192 -6.47 8.34 15.14
C THR A 192 -7.83 7.88 15.67
N LYS A 193 -8.23 8.37 16.86
CA LYS A 193 -9.55 8.08 17.42
C LYS A 193 -10.62 8.87 16.66
N SER A 194 -11.63 8.17 16.16
CA SER A 194 -12.87 8.83 15.72
C SER A 194 -13.54 9.47 16.93
N MET A 195 -13.86 10.76 16.86
CA MET A 195 -14.73 11.41 17.83
C MET A 195 -16.16 10.97 17.56
N CYS A 196 -16.54 9.82 18.10
CA CYS A 196 -17.93 9.43 18.25
C CYS A 196 -18.19 9.33 19.75
N ASP A 197 -18.87 10.33 20.29
CA ASP A 197 -19.53 10.28 21.61
C ASP A 197 -20.86 9.50 21.50
#